data_AF-F8GIW1-F1
#
_entry.id   AF-F8GIW1-F1
#
_cell.length_a   1.000
_cell.length_b   1.000
_cell.length_c   1.000
_cell.angle_alpha   90.00
_cell.angle_beta   90.00
_cell.angle_gamma   90.00
#
_symmetry.space_group_name_H-M   'P 1'
#
loop_
_entity.id
_entity.type
_entity.pdbx_description
1 polymer ?
#
loop_
_entity_poly.entity_id
_entity_poly.type
_entity_poly.pdbx_seq_one_letter_code
_entity_poly.pdbx_strand_id
1 'polypeptide(L)'
;MPRKYPLRLLAIIMLFAFLPAKAFSEEQCAARYDITNNVVHIPCVTIGDKKIWANLRLTPSGNTFVVEGYGENFLPLWLMQMIDGFIKEPAADHPLLIRQFGYKGAVVYHFTSQCCDQFNYLYDVTGSIICAPDGGFSGGGDGKCPDFTDTRTGGAVIWENPKN
;
A
#
# COMPACT_ATOMS: atom_id res chain seq x y z
N MET A 1 -54.21 -7.34 36.32
CA MET A 1 -52.81 -7.66 35.92
C MET A 1 -52.70 -7.51 34.41
N PRO A 2 -51.86 -6.60 33.88
CA PRO A 2 -51.63 -6.46 32.44
C PRO A 2 -50.38 -7.24 31.99
N ARG A 3 -50.16 -7.27 30.66
CA ARG A 3 -49.05 -7.87 29.86
C ARG A 3 -49.31 -9.33 29.45
N LYS A 4 -49.21 -9.71 28.16
CA LYS A 4 -48.21 -9.33 27.16
C LYS A 4 -48.79 -9.39 25.73
N TYR A 5 -48.52 -8.38 24.92
CA TYR A 5 -48.65 -8.42 23.47
C TYR A 5 -47.57 -9.35 22.88
N PRO A 6 -47.85 -10.16 21.86
CA PRO A 6 -46.81 -10.90 21.16
C PRO A 6 -46.00 -9.97 20.26
N LEU A 7 -44.69 -10.02 20.45
CA LEU A 7 -43.65 -9.29 19.75
C LEU A 7 -43.67 -9.68 18.27
N ARG A 8 -43.97 -8.73 17.37
CA ARG A 8 -43.75 -8.89 15.93
C ARG A 8 -42.24 -9.08 15.72
N LEU A 9 -41.86 -10.23 15.18
CA LEU A 9 -40.50 -10.53 14.74
C LEU A 9 -40.20 -9.67 13.50
N LEU A 10 -39.64 -8.47 13.69
CA LEU A 10 -38.99 -7.75 12.61
C LEU A 10 -37.72 -8.51 12.26
N ALA A 11 -37.72 -9.20 11.12
CA ALA A 11 -36.50 -9.72 10.52
C ALA A 11 -35.63 -8.53 10.12
N ILE A 12 -34.62 -8.23 10.93
CA ILE A 12 -33.55 -7.29 10.59
C ILE A 12 -32.72 -7.98 9.52
N ILE A 13 -32.98 -7.61 8.27
CA ILE A 13 -32.07 -7.90 7.15
C ILE A 13 -30.81 -7.08 7.43
N MET A 14 -29.82 -7.71 8.07
CA MET A 14 -28.44 -7.25 8.07
C MET A 14 -27.95 -7.35 6.63
N LEU A 15 -28.22 -6.31 5.84
CA LEU A 15 -27.54 -6.07 4.59
C LEU A 15 -26.09 -5.76 4.97
N PHE A 16 -25.27 -6.80 5.13
CA PHE A 16 -23.82 -6.65 5.11
C PHE A 16 -23.50 -6.08 3.74
N ALA A 17 -23.39 -4.76 3.67
CA ALA A 17 -22.74 -4.11 2.55
C ALA A 17 -21.34 -4.69 2.50
N PHE A 18 -21.13 -5.64 1.58
CA PHE A 18 -19.80 -6.01 1.11
C PHE A 18 -19.18 -4.71 0.62
N LEU A 19 -18.46 -4.02 1.50
CA LEU A 19 -17.57 -2.94 1.12
C LEU A 19 -16.61 -3.60 0.13
N PRO A 20 -16.67 -3.24 -1.17
CA PRO A 20 -15.74 -3.80 -2.14
C PRO A 20 -14.34 -3.54 -1.60
N ALA A 21 -13.48 -4.58 -1.64
CA ALA A 21 -12.07 -4.45 -1.34
C ALA A 21 -11.59 -3.16 -2.00
N LYS A 22 -11.21 -2.18 -1.16
CA LYS A 22 -11.13 -0.76 -1.52
C LYS A 22 -10.33 -0.65 -2.81
N ALA A 23 -11.01 -0.33 -3.92
CA ALA A 23 -10.33 0.03 -5.15
C ALA A 23 -9.40 1.21 -4.82
N PHE A 24 -8.22 1.25 -5.46
CA PHE A 24 -7.31 2.38 -5.34
C PHE A 24 -8.10 3.67 -5.55
N SER A 25 -7.89 4.66 -4.69
CA SER A 25 -8.51 5.99 -4.89
C SER A 25 -8.00 6.62 -6.19
N GLU A 26 -8.76 7.55 -6.76
CA GLU A 26 -8.35 8.28 -7.97
C GLU A 26 -6.95 8.90 -7.82
N GLU A 27 -6.66 9.44 -6.64
CA GLU A 27 -5.36 10.02 -6.29
C GLU A 27 -4.22 8.99 -6.25
N GLN A 28 -4.51 7.76 -5.84
CA GLN A 28 -3.54 6.66 -5.83
C GLN A 28 -3.32 6.09 -7.25
N CYS A 29 -4.32 6.18 -8.14
CA CYS A 29 -4.19 5.76 -9.53
C CYS A 29 -3.57 6.83 -10.46
N ALA A 30 -3.42 8.07 -9.98
CA ALA A 30 -2.84 9.15 -10.77
C ALA A 30 -1.39 8.85 -11.15
N ALA A 31 -1.09 8.97 -12.45
CA ALA A 31 0.28 8.89 -12.94
C ALA A 31 1.10 10.08 -12.42
N ARG A 32 2.36 9.84 -12.05
CA ARG A 32 3.26 10.86 -11.53
C ARG A 32 4.61 10.82 -12.24
N TYR A 33 5.15 12.00 -12.53
CA TYR A 33 6.48 12.15 -13.10
C TYR A 33 7.52 12.39 -12.00
N ASP A 34 8.44 11.44 -11.87
CA ASP A 34 9.67 11.60 -11.11
C ASP A 34 10.69 12.33 -11.99
N ILE A 35 10.85 13.63 -11.72
CA ILE A 35 11.79 14.50 -12.43
C ILE A 35 13.25 14.15 -12.15
N THR A 36 13.55 13.56 -10.99
CA THR A 36 14.92 13.21 -10.60
C THR A 36 15.40 12.01 -11.41
N ASN A 37 14.53 11.02 -11.61
CA ASN A 37 14.86 9.82 -12.36
C ASN A 37 14.39 9.84 -13.82
N ASN A 38 13.65 10.85 -14.25
CA ASN A 38 12.98 10.93 -15.56
C ASN A 38 12.06 9.73 -15.85
N VAL A 39 11.27 9.33 -14.85
CA VAL A 39 10.37 8.18 -14.92
C VAL A 39 8.93 8.64 -14.66
N VAL A 40 7.99 8.19 -15.49
CA VAL A 40 6.56 8.28 -15.20
C VAL A 40 6.13 6.97 -14.54
N HIS A 41 5.61 7.07 -13.32
CA HIS A 41 5.00 5.97 -12.61
C HIS A 41 3.50 5.94 -12.91
N ILE A 42 2.99 4.81 -13.39
CA ILE A 42 1.57 4.63 -13.77
C ILE A 42 1.00 3.44 -12.98
N PRO A 43 0.33 3.69 -11.84
CA PRO A 43 -0.07 2.64 -10.90
C PRO A 43 -1.14 1.67 -11.39
N CYS A 44 -2.13 2.18 -12.13
CA CYS A 44 -3.39 1.48 -12.39
C CYS A 44 -3.65 1.20 -13.88
N VAL A 45 -2.68 0.63 -14.60
CA VAL A 45 -2.84 0.30 -16.02
C VAL A 45 -3.59 -1.03 -16.16
N THR A 46 -4.65 -1.06 -16.97
CA THR A 46 -5.38 -2.29 -17.29
C THR A 46 -5.15 -2.66 -18.76
N ILE A 47 -4.68 -3.90 -19.01
CA ILE A 47 -4.46 -4.45 -20.36
C ILE A 47 -5.19 -5.79 -20.46
N GLY A 48 -6.36 -5.80 -21.09
CA GLY A 48 -7.29 -6.93 -20.99
C GLY A 48 -7.70 -7.14 -19.53
N ASP A 49 -7.48 -8.34 -19.01
CA ASP A 49 -7.72 -8.65 -17.58
C ASP A 49 -6.50 -8.37 -16.68
N LYS A 50 -5.35 -8.01 -17.28
CA LYS A 50 -4.13 -7.75 -16.52
C LYS A 50 -4.19 -6.37 -15.87
N LYS A 51 -3.89 -6.33 -14.57
CA LYS A 51 -3.72 -5.11 -13.77
C LYS A 51 -2.24 -4.91 -13.53
N ILE A 52 -1.66 -3.84 -14.05
CA ILE A 52 -0.22 -3.59 -13.95
C ILE A 52 0.09 -2.19 -13.42
N TRP A 53 1.18 -2.11 -12.66
CA TRP A 53 1.92 -0.88 -12.45
C TRP A 53 2.98 -0.79 -13.54
N ALA A 54 3.11 0.35 -14.22
CA ALA A 54 4.15 0.56 -15.24
C ALA A 54 5.07 1.73 -14.89
N ASN A 55 6.38 1.55 -15.09
CA ASN A 55 7.37 2.62 -15.04
C ASN A 55 7.85 2.90 -16.47
N LEU A 56 7.65 4.15 -16.91
CA LEU A 56 8.03 4.61 -18.24
C LEU A 56 9.15 5.64 -18.14
N ARG A 57 10.35 5.30 -18.61
CA ARG A 57 11.50 6.20 -18.61
C ARG A 57 11.50 7.08 -19.86
N LEU A 58 11.57 8.39 -19.68
CA LEU A 58 11.74 9.34 -20.78
C LEU A 58 13.15 9.19 -21.36
N THR A 59 13.26 9.01 -22.67
CA THR A 59 14.57 8.90 -23.33
C THR A 59 15.33 10.23 -23.25
N PRO A 60 16.67 10.23 -23.37
CA PRO A 60 17.45 11.47 -23.37
C PRO A 60 17.05 12.48 -24.46
N SER A 61 16.48 11.99 -25.58
CA SER A 61 15.91 12.83 -26.64
C SER A 61 14.64 13.58 -26.25
N GLY A 62 14.02 13.22 -25.12
CA GLY A 62 12.85 13.89 -24.55
C GLY A 62 11.53 13.66 -25.30
N ASN A 63 11.50 12.79 -26.31
CA ASN A 63 10.35 12.62 -27.20
C ASN A 63 9.74 11.21 -27.19
N THR A 64 10.36 10.25 -26.51
CA THR A 64 9.86 8.87 -26.43
C THR A 64 9.98 8.34 -25.01
N PHE A 65 9.07 7.45 -24.63
CA PHE A 65 9.15 6.68 -23.40
C PHE A 65 9.53 5.24 -23.70
N VAL A 66 10.38 4.65 -22.86
CA VAL A 66 10.67 3.21 -22.85
C VAL A 66 10.13 2.60 -21.56
N VAL A 67 9.62 1.36 -21.65
CA VAL A 67 9.17 0.63 -20.46
C VAL A 67 10.41 0.19 -19.68
N GLU A 68 10.57 0.75 -18.48
CA GLU A 68 11.67 0.38 -17.57
C GLU A 68 11.34 -0.91 -16.82
N GLY A 69 10.07 -1.08 -16.47
CA GLY A 69 9.58 -2.27 -15.80
C GLY A 69 8.08 -2.17 -15.54
N TYR A 70 7.46 -3.31 -15.28
CA TYR A 70 6.08 -3.38 -14.83
C TYR A 70 5.95 -4.41 -13.72
N GLY A 71 5.03 -4.16 -12.79
CA GLY A 71 4.58 -5.16 -11.84
C GLY A 71 3.09 -5.44 -12.02
N GLU A 72 2.62 -6.53 -11.43
CA GLU A 72 1.25 -7.03 -11.50
C GLU A 72 0.42 -6.56 -10.29
N ASN A 73 -0.89 -6.71 -10.40
CA ASN A 73 -1.86 -6.35 -9.35
C ASN A 73 -1.72 -4.90 -8.87
N PHE A 74 -1.32 -3.99 -9.76
CA PHE A 74 -1.03 -2.58 -9.43
C PHE A 74 0.08 -2.39 -8.39
N LEU A 75 1.03 -3.33 -8.30
CA LEU A 75 2.21 -3.22 -7.45
C LEU A 75 3.46 -2.90 -8.29
N PRO A 76 4.34 -2.00 -7.83
CA PRO A 76 5.64 -1.78 -8.47
C PRO A 76 6.47 -3.05 -8.50
N LEU A 77 7.28 -3.20 -9.56
CA LEU A 77 8.11 -4.39 -9.77
C LEU A 77 9.06 -4.67 -8.58
N TRP A 78 9.69 -3.64 -8.01
CA TRP A 78 10.61 -3.81 -6.88
C TRP A 78 9.90 -4.41 -5.65
N LEU A 79 8.64 -4.03 -5.41
CA LEU A 79 7.88 -4.48 -4.25
C LEU A 79 7.48 -5.93 -4.43
N MET A 80 7.10 -6.33 -5.64
CA MET A 80 6.85 -7.73 -5.96
C MET A 80 8.10 -8.59 -5.77
N GLN A 81 9.24 -8.14 -6.30
CA GLN A 81 10.51 -8.86 -6.17
C GLN A 81 10.93 -9.01 -4.70
N MET A 82 10.70 -7.98 -3.90
CA MET A 82 10.96 -8.01 -2.45
C MET A 82 10.05 -9.01 -1.73
N ILE A 83 8.74 -9.00 -2.02
CA ILE A 83 7.77 -9.95 -1.47
C ILE A 83 8.11 -11.39 -1.88
N ASP A 84 8.48 -11.62 -3.14
CA ASP A 84 8.94 -12.93 -3.63
C ASP A 84 10.18 -13.42 -2.88
N GLY A 85 11.07 -12.51 -2.47
CA GLY A 85 12.20 -12.80 -1.60
C GLY A 85 11.75 -13.29 -0.22
N PHE A 86 10.83 -12.58 0.42
CA PHE A 86 10.29 -12.96 1.74
C PHE A 86 9.63 -14.34 1.75
N ILE A 87 8.99 -14.74 0.64
CA ILE A 87 8.35 -16.05 0.50
C ILE A 87 9.40 -17.18 0.45
N LYS A 88 10.59 -16.92 -0.09
CA LYS A 88 11.64 -17.93 -0.29
C LYS A 88 12.57 -18.09 0.91
N GLU A 89 12.72 -17.04 1.71
CA GLU A 89 13.70 -16.97 2.79
C GLU A 89 13.09 -17.23 4.18
N PRO A 90 13.88 -17.71 5.17
CA PRO A 90 13.42 -17.86 6.55
C PRO A 90 12.90 -16.55 7.14
N ALA A 91 11.78 -16.63 7.87
CA ALA A 91 11.00 -15.46 8.28
C ALA A 91 11.73 -14.47 9.19
N ALA A 92 12.87 -14.81 9.82
CA ALA A 92 13.40 -14.06 10.97
C ALA A 92 13.70 -12.57 10.71
N ASP A 93 13.90 -12.16 9.45
CA ASP A 93 14.26 -10.78 9.09
C ASP A 93 13.21 -10.06 8.20
N HIS A 94 12.03 -10.65 8.02
CA HIS A 94 10.99 -10.10 7.14
C HIS A 94 10.13 -9.04 7.87
N PRO A 95 9.39 -8.17 7.17
CA PRO A 95 8.32 -7.44 7.84
C PRO A 95 7.24 -8.41 8.37
N LEU A 96 6.41 -7.96 9.31
CA LEU A 96 5.16 -8.64 9.67
C LEU A 96 4.07 -8.36 8.65
N LEU A 97 4.04 -7.12 8.15
CA LEU A 97 2.93 -6.62 7.37
C LEU A 97 3.38 -5.47 6.47
N ILE A 98 2.92 -5.48 5.23
CA ILE A 98 3.09 -4.40 4.27
C ILE A 98 1.71 -3.86 3.94
N ARG A 99 1.50 -2.57 4.21
CA ARG A 99 0.26 -1.85 3.87
C ARG A 99 0.53 -0.72 2.90
N GLN A 100 -0.40 -0.52 1.98
CA GLN A 100 -0.38 0.58 1.06
C GLN A 100 -1.33 1.70 1.52
N PHE A 101 -0.82 2.92 1.48
CA PHE A 101 -1.56 4.14 1.80
C PHE A 101 -1.44 5.19 0.70
N GLY A 102 -2.36 6.15 0.71
CA GLY A 102 -2.14 7.47 0.13
C GLY A 102 -1.57 8.39 1.20
N TYR A 103 -0.53 9.16 0.87
CA TYR A 103 0.08 10.12 1.79
C TYR A 103 0.70 11.26 1.00
N LYS A 104 0.40 12.52 1.38
CA LYS A 104 0.86 13.74 0.68
C LYS A 104 0.63 13.67 -0.84
N GLY A 105 -0.51 13.11 -1.22
CA GLY A 105 -0.87 12.85 -2.60
C GLY A 105 0.17 12.04 -3.36
N ALA A 106 0.65 10.95 -2.75
CA ALA A 106 1.44 9.90 -3.39
C ALA A 106 1.03 8.52 -2.82
N VAL A 107 1.29 7.45 -3.57
CA VAL A 107 1.20 6.08 -3.06
C VAL A 107 2.45 5.79 -2.25
N VAL A 108 2.28 5.20 -1.05
CA VAL A 108 3.38 4.82 -0.16
C VAL A 108 3.13 3.44 0.44
N TYR A 109 4.21 2.77 0.81
CA TYR A 109 4.18 1.43 1.41
C TYR A 109 4.77 1.46 2.81
N HIS A 110 3.94 1.17 3.81
CA HIS A 110 4.34 1.07 5.21
C HIS A 110 4.70 -0.38 5.52
N PHE A 111 5.92 -0.58 6.00
CA PHE A 111 6.49 -1.86 6.38
C PHE A 111 6.50 -1.93 7.90
N THR A 112 5.68 -2.81 8.45
CA THR A 112 5.67 -3.09 9.90
C THR A 112 6.75 -4.14 10.19
N SER A 113 7.72 -3.78 11.01
CA SER A 113 8.86 -4.61 11.41
C SER A 113 8.45 -5.72 12.39
N GLN A 114 9.29 -6.76 12.50
CA GLN A 114 9.03 -7.94 13.34
C GLN A 114 9.27 -7.75 14.82
N CYS A 115 10.20 -6.88 15.18
CA CYS A 115 10.61 -6.70 16.57
C CYS A 115 10.38 -5.27 17.06
N CYS A 116 10.11 -5.21 18.36
CA CYS A 116 9.53 -4.10 19.11
C CYS A 116 10.32 -2.79 19.00
N ASP A 117 11.65 -2.86 18.94
CA ASP A 117 12.53 -1.69 18.92
C ASP A 117 12.97 -1.27 17.51
N GLN A 118 12.48 -1.96 16.47
CA GLN A 118 12.76 -1.63 15.09
C GLN A 118 11.80 -0.56 14.58
N PHE A 119 12.32 0.32 13.72
CA PHE A 119 11.49 1.26 13.00
C PHE A 119 10.60 0.58 11.99
N ASN A 120 9.40 1.10 11.79
CA ASN A 120 8.54 0.72 10.69
C ASN A 120 8.72 1.74 9.58
N TYR A 121 9.20 1.31 8.42
CA TYR A 121 9.61 2.22 7.37
C TYR A 121 8.47 2.51 6.39
N LEU A 122 8.43 3.75 5.92
CA LEU A 122 7.59 4.18 4.82
C LEU A 122 8.44 4.30 3.55
N TYR A 123 8.07 3.54 2.52
CA TYR A 123 8.71 3.56 1.22
C TYR A 123 7.86 4.31 0.21
N ASP A 124 8.51 5.03 -0.69
CA ASP A 124 7.87 5.61 -1.86
C ASP A 124 7.68 4.57 -2.99
N VAL A 125 7.19 5.05 -4.13
CA VAL A 125 6.93 4.23 -5.32
C VAL A 125 8.20 3.70 -6.01
N THR A 126 9.36 4.29 -5.72
CA THR A 126 10.67 3.88 -6.25
C THR A 126 11.36 2.84 -5.37
N GLY A 127 10.83 2.59 -4.17
CA GLY A 127 11.45 1.75 -3.16
C GLY A 127 12.43 2.50 -2.26
N SER A 128 12.41 3.84 -2.29
CA SER A 128 13.24 4.66 -1.40
C SER A 128 12.54 4.90 -0.07
N ILE A 129 13.29 4.84 1.03
CA ILE A 129 12.76 5.15 2.36
C ILE A 129 12.51 6.66 2.47
N ILE A 130 11.27 7.01 2.81
CA ILE A 130 10.86 8.38 3.12
C ILE A 130 11.22 8.70 4.59
N CYS A 131 10.79 7.84 5.51
CA CYS A 131 10.88 8.02 6.96
C CYS A 131 10.45 6.76 7.71
N ALA A 132 10.53 6.81 9.04
CA ALA A 132 9.86 5.87 9.93
C ALA A 132 8.79 6.61 10.76
N PRO A 133 7.50 6.53 10.42
CA PRO A 133 6.46 7.26 11.15
C PRO A 133 6.15 6.68 12.54
N ASP A 134 6.47 5.41 12.77
CA ASP A 134 6.25 4.69 14.02
C ASP A 134 7.31 3.59 14.22
N GLY A 135 7.21 2.87 15.35
CA GLY A 135 8.22 1.89 15.77
C GLY A 135 9.43 2.56 16.44
N GLY A 136 10.53 1.81 16.55
CA GLY A 136 11.68 2.23 17.35
C GLY A 136 11.45 2.05 18.85
N PHE A 137 12.50 2.23 19.65
CA PHE A 137 12.45 2.03 21.11
C PHE A 137 11.33 2.82 21.83
N SER A 138 10.99 4.02 21.36
CA SER A 138 9.91 4.85 21.92
C SER A 138 8.54 4.60 21.25
N GLY A 139 8.51 3.85 20.15
CA GLY A 139 7.34 3.70 19.28
C GLY A 139 7.02 4.90 18.38
N GLY A 140 7.72 6.02 18.55
CA GLY A 140 7.46 7.29 17.85
C GLY A 140 8.13 7.45 16.49
N GLY A 141 8.84 6.44 16.00
CA GLY A 141 9.55 6.51 14.73
C GLY A 141 10.77 7.45 14.75
N ASP A 142 11.19 7.90 13.58
CA ASP A 142 12.37 8.76 13.36
C ASP A 142 12.05 10.27 13.41
N GLY A 143 10.79 10.63 13.63
CA GLY A 143 10.33 12.02 13.74
C GLY A 143 10.24 12.79 12.42
N LYS A 144 10.49 12.17 11.25
CA LYS A 144 10.47 12.86 9.94
C LYS A 144 9.07 12.95 9.32
N CYS A 145 8.15 12.08 9.72
CA CYS A 145 6.77 12.04 9.24
C CYS A 145 5.75 12.01 10.39
N PRO A 146 5.73 13.04 11.26
CA PRO A 146 4.88 13.04 12.44
C PRO A 146 3.38 13.08 12.10
N ASP A 147 3.03 13.57 10.91
CA ASP A 147 1.65 13.73 10.43
C ASP A 147 1.12 12.49 9.68
N PHE A 148 1.95 11.45 9.46
CA PHE A 148 1.58 10.32 8.63
C PHE A 148 0.33 9.59 9.14
N THR A 149 0.28 9.29 10.44
CA THR A 149 -0.84 8.53 11.02
C THR A 149 -2.18 9.25 10.87
N ASP A 150 -2.18 10.58 10.97
CA ASP A 150 -3.38 11.40 10.93
C ASP A 150 -3.84 11.75 9.51
N THR A 151 -2.91 11.80 8.56
CA THR A 151 -3.17 12.29 7.19
C THR A 151 -3.20 11.19 6.14
N ARG A 152 -2.72 9.98 6.45
CA ARG A 152 -2.75 8.85 5.51
C ARG A 152 -4.18 8.44 5.17
N THR A 153 -4.38 8.01 3.93
CA THR A 153 -5.65 7.48 3.43
C THR A 153 -5.50 6.05 2.94
N GLY A 154 -6.59 5.29 2.89
CA GLY A 154 -6.56 3.89 2.43
C GLY A 154 -6.13 2.91 3.52
N GLY A 155 -5.14 2.06 3.24
CA GLY A 155 -4.68 1.00 4.14
C GLY A 155 -4.94 -0.41 3.63
N ALA A 156 -4.77 -0.63 2.33
CA ALA A 156 -4.86 -1.97 1.76
C ALA A 156 -3.68 -2.82 2.27
N VAL A 157 -3.97 -4.04 2.72
CA VAL A 157 -2.92 -5.03 3.02
C VAL A 157 -2.40 -5.55 1.69
N ILE A 158 -1.09 -5.41 1.47
CA ILE A 158 -0.42 -5.90 0.26
C ILE A 158 0.17 -7.27 0.52
N TRP A 159 0.74 -7.46 1.70
CA TRP A 159 1.35 -8.71 2.11
C TRP A 159 1.36 -8.79 3.63
N GLU A 160 1.16 -9.99 4.16
CA GLU A 160 1.26 -10.31 5.59
C GLU A 160 2.11 -11.56 5.73
N ASN A 161 2.99 -11.58 6.74
CA ASN A 161 3.84 -12.72 7.01
C ASN A 161 2.95 -13.91 7.42
N PRO A 162 2.99 -15.05 6.71
CA PRO A 162 2.15 -16.20 7.03
C PRO A 162 2.42 -16.83 8.41
N LYS A 163 3.52 -16.46 9.06
CA LYS A 163 3.91 -16.95 10.39
C LYS A 163 3.58 -15.98 11.53
N ASN A 164 2.87 -14.87 11.23
CA ASN A 164 2.35 -13.93 12.23
C ASN A 164 1.23 -14.55 13.07
#